data_AF-A0A124FMY4-F1
#
_entry.id   AF-A0A124FMY4-F1
#
_cell.length_a   1.000
_cell.length_b   1.000
_cell.length_c   1.000
_cell.angle_alpha   90.00
_cell.angle_beta   90.00
_cell.angle_gamma   90.00
#
_symmetry.space_group_name_H-M   'P 1'
#
loop_
_entity.id
_entity.type
_entity.pdbx_description
1 polymer ?
#
loop_
_entity_poly.entity_id
_entity_poly.type
_entity_poly.pdbx_seq_one_letter_code
_entity_poly.pdbx_strand_id
1 'polypeptide(L)'
;MVGLVQILGGLALFLFGINMLSSGIEKLAGNQIQKWLDKVTNNRVKSAVFGSVATALVQSSSLIMVTMIGLINANLMTVEQAISVMLGQEIGTTMTAQIVSFPVGDFRLIFIIAGLIFLEFFPKRDWKKFGEILMGLGIIFVGMGYMSSALDSLIEITWVANALLLLGKSTWLGVLAGTVLTAITQSSSAVSSLVVAMGLSQAIPLKGAIGIILGANIGTCITGLIASLKLSPTARQASIAQIIINISGVMIFLPFITPFANLIQALQRY
;
A
#
# COMPACT_ATOMS: atom_id res chain seq x y z
N MET A 1 7.18 -7.45 28.84
CA MET A 1 6.02 -6.55 28.64
C MET A 1 6.37 -5.30 27.84
N VAL A 2 7.49 -4.62 28.13
CA VAL A 2 7.88 -3.38 27.45
C VAL A 2 8.04 -3.55 25.93
N GLY A 3 8.70 -4.63 25.46
CA GLY A 3 8.89 -4.87 24.02
C GLY A 3 7.59 -5.07 23.24
N LEU A 4 6.64 -5.88 23.74
CA LEU A 4 5.37 -6.11 23.05
C LEU A 4 4.53 -4.82 22.95
N VAL A 5 4.49 -4.02 24.03
CA VAL A 5 3.78 -2.73 24.03
C VAL A 5 4.44 -1.74 23.08
N GLN A 6 5.78 -1.70 23.01
CA GLN A 6 6.51 -0.86 22.06
C GLN A 6 6.24 -1.24 20.61
N ILE A 7 6.14 -2.55 20.29
CA ILE A 7 5.78 -2.98 18.93
C ILE A 7 4.35 -2.61 18.59
N LEU A 8 3.38 -2.94 19.46
CA LEU A 8 1.98 -2.65 19.19
C LEU A 8 1.74 -1.13 19.10
N GLY A 9 2.40 -0.35 19.96
CA GLY A 9 2.37 1.11 19.91
C GLY A 9 3.06 1.67 18.66
N GLY A 10 4.25 1.16 18.31
CA GLY A 10 4.97 1.55 17.10
C GLY A 10 4.19 1.23 15.82
N LEU A 11 3.56 0.05 15.77
CA LEU A 11 2.67 -0.37 14.68
C LEU A 11 1.42 0.51 14.61
N ALA A 12 0.80 0.82 15.75
CA ALA A 12 -0.36 1.71 15.78
C ALA A 12 -0.02 3.11 15.28
N LEU A 13 1.11 3.69 15.74
CA LEU A 13 1.62 4.96 15.23
C LEU A 13 1.89 4.89 13.74
N PHE A 14 2.59 3.84 13.28
CA PHE A 14 2.90 3.64 11.87
C PHE A 14 1.65 3.61 10.99
N LEU A 15 0.67 2.78 11.35
CA LEU A 15 -0.60 2.67 10.62
C LEU A 15 -1.40 3.97 10.67
N PHE A 16 -1.41 4.65 11.81
CA PHE A 16 -2.05 5.97 11.94
C PHE A 16 -1.38 7.01 11.03
N GLY A 17 -0.04 7.05 11.00
CA GLY A 17 0.73 7.94 10.14
C GLY A 17 0.48 7.68 8.66
N ILE A 18 0.42 6.41 8.23
CA ILE A 18 0.03 6.03 6.86
C ILE A 18 -1.38 6.52 6.53
N ASN A 19 -2.35 6.32 7.42
CA ASN A 19 -3.72 6.79 7.19
C ASN A 19 -3.79 8.32 7.08
N MET A 20 -3.04 9.04 7.91
CA MET A 20 -2.97 10.49 7.89
C MET A 20 -2.29 11.02 6.62
N LEU A 21 -1.18 10.40 6.21
CA LEU A 21 -0.48 10.69 4.96
C LEU A 21 -1.40 10.48 3.76
N SER A 22 -2.01 9.30 3.65
CA SER A 22 -2.92 8.97 2.56
C SER A 22 -4.13 9.91 2.52
N SER A 23 -4.73 10.24 3.68
CA SER A 23 -5.85 11.17 3.74
C SER A 23 -5.47 12.59 3.32
N GLY A 24 -4.31 13.09 3.75
CA GLY A 24 -3.82 14.41 3.35
C GLY A 24 -3.58 14.52 1.85
N ILE A 25 -2.96 13.48 1.27
CA ILE A 25 -2.73 13.36 -0.17
C ILE A 25 -4.06 13.25 -0.94
N GLU A 26 -4.98 12.41 -0.49
CA GLU A 26 -6.32 12.25 -1.07
C GLU A 26 -7.09 13.58 -1.09
N LYS A 27 -7.04 14.37 0.00
CA LYS A 27 -7.70 15.69 0.09
C LYS A 27 -7.09 16.73 -0.86
N LEU A 28 -5.81 16.60 -1.23
CA LEU A 28 -5.20 17.43 -2.27
C LEU A 28 -5.63 16.97 -3.67
N ALA A 29 -5.76 15.66 -3.87
CA ALA A 29 -6.12 15.07 -5.17
C ALA A 29 -7.63 15.10 -5.49
N GLY A 30 -8.51 15.16 -4.48
CA GLY A 30 -9.94 14.81 -4.60
C GLY A 30 -10.75 15.55 -5.67
N ASN A 31 -10.52 16.86 -5.87
CA ASN A 31 -11.26 17.63 -6.89
C ASN A 31 -10.82 17.32 -8.33
N GLN A 32 -9.66 16.66 -8.52
CA GLN A 32 -9.09 16.40 -9.84
C GLN A 32 -9.54 15.06 -10.42
N ILE A 33 -9.87 14.07 -9.58
CA ILE A 33 -10.22 12.70 -10.02
C ILE A 33 -11.44 12.71 -10.95
N GLN A 34 -12.52 13.41 -10.58
CA GLN A 34 -13.74 13.50 -11.40
C GLN A 34 -13.48 14.24 -12.73
N LYS A 35 -12.70 15.33 -12.71
CA LYS A 35 -12.38 16.11 -13.92
C LYS A 35 -11.47 15.38 -14.90
N TRP A 36 -10.61 14.52 -14.39
CA TRP A 36 -9.67 13.76 -15.21
C TRP A 36 -10.32 12.52 -15.81
N LEU A 37 -11.32 11.96 -15.14
CA LEU A 37 -12.01 10.77 -15.62
C LEU A 37 -12.70 10.98 -16.98
N ASP A 38 -13.37 12.12 -17.15
CA ASP A 38 -14.09 12.45 -18.39
C ASP A 38 -13.16 12.60 -19.61
N LYS A 39 -11.87 12.86 -19.40
CA LYS A 39 -10.92 13.17 -20.47
C LYS A 39 -10.07 11.98 -20.93
N VAL A 40 -10.03 10.88 -20.17
CA VAL A 40 -8.95 9.89 -20.30
C VAL A 40 -9.43 8.46 -20.63
N THR A 41 -10.74 8.25 -20.79
CA THR A 41 -11.35 6.92 -20.99
C THR A 41 -11.47 6.46 -22.45
N ASN A 42 -11.02 7.24 -23.44
CA ASN A 42 -11.19 6.90 -24.86
C ASN A 42 -10.10 5.96 -25.44
N ASN A 43 -9.06 5.60 -24.68
CA ASN A 43 -7.98 4.72 -25.15
C ASN A 43 -7.40 3.90 -24.00
N ARG A 44 -7.20 2.60 -24.20
CA ARG A 44 -6.65 1.64 -23.22
C ARG A 44 -5.36 2.12 -22.57
N VAL A 45 -4.39 2.61 -23.35
CA VAL A 45 -3.10 3.08 -22.82
C VAL A 45 -3.29 4.35 -21.99
N LYS A 46 -4.12 5.28 -22.46
CA LYS A 46 -4.43 6.50 -21.72
C LYS A 46 -5.12 6.19 -20.39
N SER A 47 -6.05 5.23 -20.40
CA SER A 47 -6.74 4.76 -19.19
C SER A 47 -5.78 4.09 -18.21
N ALA A 48 -4.82 3.29 -18.67
CA ALA A 48 -3.77 2.73 -17.82
C ALA A 48 -2.87 3.82 -17.23
N VAL A 49 -2.38 4.76 -18.03
CA VAL A 49 -1.58 5.88 -17.52
C VAL A 49 -2.37 6.69 -16.50
N PHE A 50 -3.66 6.94 -16.75
CA PHE A 50 -4.54 7.58 -15.79
C PHE A 50 -4.63 6.79 -14.49
N GLY A 51 -4.87 5.49 -14.54
CA GLY A 51 -4.90 4.63 -13.35
C GLY A 51 -3.60 4.75 -12.55
N SER A 52 -2.45 4.69 -13.22
CA SER A 52 -1.15 4.83 -12.56
C SER A 52 -0.98 6.17 -11.87
N VAL A 53 -1.24 7.26 -12.58
CA VAL A 53 -1.09 8.63 -12.03
C VAL A 53 -2.12 8.89 -10.95
N ALA A 54 -3.39 8.54 -11.17
CA ALA A 54 -4.45 8.71 -10.19
C ALA A 54 -4.16 7.93 -8.92
N THR A 55 -3.78 6.67 -9.00
CA THR A 55 -3.45 5.89 -7.80
C THR A 55 -2.16 6.36 -7.14
N ALA A 56 -1.13 6.76 -7.88
CA ALA A 56 0.09 7.31 -7.26
C ALA A 56 -0.21 8.62 -6.50
N LEU A 57 -1.08 9.47 -7.05
CA LEU A 57 -1.48 10.74 -6.44
C LEU A 57 -2.53 10.60 -5.34
N VAL A 58 -3.34 9.55 -5.34
CA VAL A 58 -4.39 9.33 -4.33
C VAL A 58 -3.91 8.36 -3.24
N GLN A 59 -2.92 7.52 -3.55
CA GLN A 59 -2.38 6.44 -2.72
C GLN A 59 -3.39 5.37 -2.27
N SER A 60 -4.58 5.36 -2.86
CA SER A 60 -5.63 4.38 -2.57
C SER A 60 -6.12 3.72 -3.85
N SER A 61 -5.58 2.54 -4.15
CA SER A 61 -6.05 1.68 -5.25
C SER A 61 -7.48 1.18 -5.00
N SER A 62 -7.82 0.88 -3.75
CA SER A 62 -9.19 0.51 -3.36
C SER A 62 -10.20 1.61 -3.67
N LEU A 63 -9.87 2.90 -3.47
CA LEU A 63 -10.78 4.00 -3.78
C LEU A 63 -11.02 4.13 -5.28
N ILE A 64 -9.96 4.03 -6.08
CA ILE A 64 -10.05 4.07 -7.55
C ILE A 64 -10.89 2.89 -8.05
N MET A 65 -10.64 1.68 -7.55
CA MET A 65 -11.41 0.47 -7.82
C MET A 65 -12.91 0.65 -7.53
N VAL A 66 -13.27 1.08 -6.32
CA VAL A 66 -14.67 1.29 -5.91
C VAL A 66 -15.35 2.35 -6.78
N THR A 67 -14.61 3.40 -7.14
CA THR A 67 -15.10 4.43 -8.06
C THR A 67 -15.41 3.84 -9.43
N MET A 68 -14.52 3.02 -10.00
CA MET A 68 -14.75 2.39 -11.30
C MET A 68 -15.96 1.46 -11.26
N ILE A 69 -16.08 0.64 -10.21
CA ILE A 69 -17.24 -0.24 -9.99
C ILE A 69 -18.54 0.59 -9.92
N GLY A 70 -18.54 1.70 -9.20
CA GLY A 70 -19.69 2.61 -9.10
C GLY A 70 -20.10 3.21 -10.44
N LEU A 71 -19.12 3.61 -11.27
CA LEU A 71 -19.37 4.19 -12.59
C LEU A 71 -19.86 3.18 -13.62
N ILE A 72 -19.35 1.95 -13.57
CA ILE A 72 -19.87 0.85 -14.37
C ILE A 72 -21.34 0.58 -13.99
N ASN A 73 -21.64 0.57 -12.69
CA ASN A 73 -23.01 0.40 -12.23
C ASN A 73 -23.94 1.54 -12.66
N ALA A 74 -23.39 2.75 -12.83
CA ALA A 74 -24.09 3.92 -13.35
C ALA A 74 -24.15 3.97 -14.90
N ASN A 75 -23.63 2.96 -15.61
CA ASN A 75 -23.47 2.94 -17.08
C ASN A 75 -22.63 4.11 -17.65
N LEU A 76 -21.74 4.69 -16.84
CA LEU A 76 -20.84 5.76 -17.26
C LEU A 76 -19.49 5.24 -17.74
N MET A 77 -19.21 3.95 -17.54
CA MET A 77 -17.94 3.31 -17.89
C MET A 77 -18.15 1.85 -18.25
N THR A 78 -17.38 1.36 -19.22
CA THR A 78 -17.37 -0.07 -19.59
C THR A 78 -16.37 -0.86 -18.74
N VAL A 79 -16.57 -2.18 -18.63
CA VAL A 79 -15.62 -3.08 -17.94
C VAL A 79 -14.23 -3.04 -18.59
N GLU A 80 -14.15 -2.90 -19.91
CA GLU A 80 -12.89 -2.85 -20.65
C GLU A 80 -12.05 -1.61 -20.33
N GLN A 81 -12.71 -0.45 -20.23
CA GLN A 81 -12.07 0.78 -19.78
C GLN A 81 -11.58 0.61 -18.34
N ALA A 82 -12.40 0.00 -17.48
CA ALA A 82 -12.07 -0.18 -16.08
C ALA A 82 -10.86 -1.12 -15.91
N ILE A 83 -10.79 -2.22 -16.65
CA ILE A 83 -9.63 -3.12 -16.68
C ILE A 83 -8.35 -2.36 -17.04
N SER A 84 -8.42 -1.45 -18.02
CA SER A 84 -7.28 -0.63 -18.41
C SER A 84 -6.82 0.28 -17.27
N VAL A 85 -7.75 0.95 -16.58
CA VAL A 85 -7.45 1.77 -15.39
C VAL A 85 -6.88 0.92 -14.26
N MET A 86 -7.45 -0.26 -14.01
CA MET A 86 -7.04 -1.21 -12.98
C MET A 86 -5.59 -1.67 -13.14
N LEU A 87 -5.17 -2.03 -14.37
CA LEU A 87 -3.77 -2.36 -14.66
C LEU A 87 -2.83 -1.20 -14.35
N GLY A 88 -3.26 0.02 -14.68
CA GLY A 88 -2.53 1.24 -14.34
C GLY A 88 -2.40 1.48 -12.84
N GLN A 89 -3.51 1.34 -12.12
CA GLN A 89 -3.61 1.54 -10.68
C GLN A 89 -2.62 0.67 -9.89
N GLU A 90 -2.41 -0.58 -10.31
CA GLU A 90 -1.43 -1.47 -9.67
C GLU A 90 0.00 -0.92 -9.78
N ILE A 91 0.35 -0.29 -10.91
CA ILE A 91 1.63 0.43 -11.08
C ILE A 91 1.67 1.64 -10.13
N GLY A 92 0.59 2.42 -10.06
CA GLY A 92 0.52 3.61 -9.20
C GLY A 92 0.69 3.31 -7.71
N THR A 93 0.19 2.16 -7.27
CA THR A 93 0.28 1.68 -5.87
C THR A 93 1.73 1.54 -5.38
N THR A 94 2.67 1.33 -6.31
CA THR A 94 4.10 1.22 -5.96
C THR A 94 4.68 2.49 -5.33
N MET A 95 4.08 3.66 -5.58
CA MET A 95 4.58 4.94 -5.07
C MET A 95 4.58 5.02 -3.54
N THR A 96 3.61 4.39 -2.87
CA THR A 96 3.51 4.44 -1.41
C THR A 96 4.71 3.79 -0.73
N ALA A 97 5.11 2.60 -1.21
CA ALA A 97 6.27 1.89 -0.70
C ALA A 97 7.56 2.69 -0.94
N GLN A 98 7.66 3.39 -2.07
CA GLN A 98 8.81 4.26 -2.38
C GLN A 98 8.94 5.39 -1.37
N ILE A 99 7.83 6.06 -1.05
CA ILE A 99 7.81 7.16 -0.07
C ILE A 99 8.33 6.70 1.30
N VAL A 100 7.92 5.50 1.74
CA VAL A 100 8.33 4.94 3.04
C VAL A 100 9.78 4.45 3.03
N SER A 101 10.27 3.99 1.86
CA SER A 101 11.64 3.48 1.73
C SER A 101 12.73 4.56 1.80
N PHE A 102 12.38 5.83 1.69
CA PHE A 102 13.37 6.91 1.74
C PHE A 102 14.04 6.99 3.13
N PRO A 103 15.37 7.10 3.19
CA PRO A 103 16.10 7.25 4.45
C PRO A 103 15.89 8.67 5.00
N VAL A 104 14.86 8.85 5.82
CA VAL A 104 14.50 10.16 6.39
C VAL A 104 15.33 10.51 7.63
N GLY A 105 15.93 9.53 8.32
CA GLY A 105 16.83 9.78 9.45
C GLY A 105 16.25 10.77 10.49
N ASP A 106 17.03 11.80 10.83
CA ASP A 106 16.66 12.83 11.81
C ASP A 106 15.56 13.80 11.34
N PHE A 107 15.25 13.83 10.04
CA PHE A 107 14.18 14.68 9.50
C PHE A 107 12.78 14.28 9.97
N ARG A 108 12.61 13.09 10.58
CA ARG A 108 11.32 12.63 11.13
C ARG A 108 10.69 13.61 12.11
N LEU A 109 11.50 14.23 12.99
CA LEU A 109 11.00 15.19 13.98
C LEU A 109 10.67 16.53 13.32
N ILE A 110 11.43 16.93 12.30
CA ILE A 110 11.15 18.12 11.51
C ILE A 110 9.79 18.00 10.82
N PHE A 111 9.46 16.82 10.28
CA PHE A 111 8.15 16.56 9.70
C PHE A 111 7.01 16.64 10.73
N ILE A 112 7.20 16.15 11.95
CA ILE A 112 6.21 16.29 13.03
C ILE A 112 6.03 17.77 13.40
N ILE A 113 7.13 18.50 13.61
CA ILE A 113 7.09 19.93 13.98
C ILE A 113 6.39 20.73 12.88
N ALA A 114 6.79 20.56 11.63
CA ALA A 114 6.17 21.25 10.49
C ALA A 114 4.70 20.84 10.35
N GLY A 115 4.39 19.55 10.44
CA GLY A 115 3.02 19.04 10.41
C GLY A 115 2.14 19.68 11.48
N LEU A 116 2.62 19.76 12.72
CA LEU A 116 1.92 20.40 13.83
C LEU A 116 1.70 21.89 13.56
N ILE A 117 2.73 22.59 13.05
CA ILE A 117 2.63 24.01 12.71
C ILE A 117 1.53 24.24 11.68
N PHE A 118 1.52 23.47 10.59
CA PHE A 118 0.51 23.60 9.53
C PHE A 118 -0.90 23.23 10.01
N LEU A 119 -1.03 22.23 10.88
CA LEU A 119 -2.33 21.79 11.41
C LEU A 119 -2.95 22.81 12.38
N GLU A 120 -2.15 23.36 13.29
CA GLU A 120 -2.62 24.24 14.37
C GLU A 120 -2.68 25.71 13.96
N PHE A 121 -1.65 26.21 13.27
CA PHE A 121 -1.51 27.64 12.97
C PHE A 121 -2.00 28.03 11.57
N PHE A 122 -2.17 27.07 10.68
CA PHE A 122 -2.66 27.32 9.31
C PHE A 122 -3.91 26.50 8.96
N PRO A 123 -5.03 26.65 9.71
CA PRO A 123 -6.25 25.85 9.51
C PRO A 123 -6.97 26.14 8.18
N LYS A 124 -6.49 27.10 7.38
CA LYS A 124 -7.03 27.36 6.03
C LYS A 124 -6.91 26.11 5.16
N ARG A 125 -7.96 25.86 4.37
CA ARG A 125 -8.33 24.54 3.84
C ARG A 125 -7.22 23.77 3.11
N ASP A 126 -6.31 24.44 2.40
CA ASP A 126 -5.24 23.77 1.66
C ASP A 126 -3.97 23.52 2.49
N TRP A 127 -3.59 24.44 3.38
CA TRP A 127 -2.40 24.30 4.24
C TRP A 127 -2.57 23.18 5.27
N LYS A 128 -3.79 23.01 5.80
CA LYS A 128 -4.12 21.89 6.69
C LYS A 128 -3.81 20.53 6.04
N LYS A 129 -4.04 20.37 4.73
CA LYS A 129 -3.77 19.12 4.00
C LYS A 129 -2.27 18.82 3.94
N PHE A 130 -1.44 19.83 3.69
CA PHE A 130 0.02 19.69 3.78
C PHE A 130 0.47 19.34 5.20
N GLY A 131 -0.18 19.92 6.22
CA GLY A 131 0.05 19.55 7.62
C GLY A 131 -0.24 18.08 7.91
N GLU A 132 -1.33 17.53 7.38
CA GLU A 132 -1.66 16.10 7.50
C GLU A 132 -0.60 15.20 6.84
N ILE A 133 -0.10 15.58 5.67
CA ILE A 133 0.96 14.84 4.96
C ILE A 133 2.26 14.83 5.77
N LEU A 134 2.72 16.00 6.22
CA LEU A 134 3.97 16.13 6.96
C LEU A 134 3.88 15.44 8.31
N MET A 135 2.77 15.61 9.04
CA MET A 135 2.55 14.91 10.30
C MET A 135 2.50 13.39 10.09
N GLY A 136 1.78 12.93 9.07
CA GLY A 136 1.72 11.52 8.69
C GLY A 136 3.11 10.93 8.45
N LEU A 137 3.93 11.58 7.61
CA LEU A 137 5.33 11.19 7.39
C LEU A 137 6.12 11.12 8.69
N GLY A 138 6.07 12.17 9.51
CA GLY A 138 6.79 12.22 10.79
C GLY A 138 6.41 11.07 11.72
N ILE A 139 5.11 10.82 11.88
CA ILE A 139 4.60 9.73 12.72
C ILE A 139 4.98 8.36 12.16
N ILE A 140 4.94 8.16 10.84
CA ILE A 140 5.40 6.91 10.18
C ILE A 140 6.83 6.58 10.62
N PHE A 141 7.76 7.53 10.49
CA PHE A 141 9.17 7.31 10.85
C PHE A 141 9.40 7.14 12.34
N VAL A 142 8.61 7.80 13.20
CA VAL A 142 8.66 7.56 14.66
C VAL A 142 8.14 6.17 15.01
N GLY A 143 7.01 5.75 14.43
CA GLY A 143 6.46 4.41 14.60
C GLY A 143 7.45 3.32 14.16
N MET A 144 8.11 3.51 13.01
CA MET A 144 9.18 2.62 12.54
C MET A 144 10.36 2.56 13.51
N GLY A 145 10.75 3.68 14.13
CA GLY A 145 11.79 3.69 15.16
C GLY A 145 11.45 2.78 16.34
N TYR A 146 10.24 2.91 16.89
CA TYR A 146 9.78 2.06 17.99
C TYR A 146 9.68 0.58 17.59
N MET A 147 9.20 0.28 16.38
CA MET A 147 9.13 -1.10 15.88
C MET A 147 10.52 -1.69 15.72
N SER A 148 11.48 -0.96 15.15
CA SER A 148 12.85 -1.44 14.96
C SER A 148 13.53 -1.77 16.28
N SER A 149 13.43 -0.89 17.29
CA SER A 149 14.03 -1.13 18.60
C SER A 149 13.42 -2.32 19.34
N ALA A 150 12.13 -2.59 19.12
CA ALA A 150 11.42 -3.63 19.85
C ALA A 150 11.42 -4.99 19.13
N LEU A 151 11.70 -4.99 17.82
CA LEU A 151 11.88 -6.19 17.02
C LEU A 151 13.07 -7.04 17.50
N ASP A 152 14.16 -6.40 17.93
CA ASP A 152 15.32 -7.09 18.52
C ASP A 152 14.89 -7.97 19.72
N SER A 153 13.97 -7.47 20.55
CA SER A 153 13.38 -8.23 21.66
C SER A 153 12.35 -9.27 21.22
N LEU A 154 11.74 -9.14 20.05
CA LEU A 154 10.74 -10.09 19.54
C LEU A 154 11.36 -11.33 18.90
N ILE A 155 12.53 -11.17 18.27
CA ILE A 155 13.28 -12.29 17.68
C ILE A 155 13.85 -13.22 18.78
N GLU A 156 13.98 -12.74 20.03
CA GLU A 156 14.28 -13.62 21.17
C GLU A 156 13.15 -14.62 21.48
N ILE A 157 11.92 -14.34 21.04
CA ILE A 157 10.77 -15.22 21.24
C ILE A 157 10.77 -16.30 20.16
N THR A 158 11.02 -17.55 20.56
CA THR A 158 11.23 -18.69 19.64
C THR A 158 10.12 -18.86 18.59
N TRP A 159 8.85 -18.68 18.95
CA TRP A 159 7.75 -18.84 17.99
C TRP A 159 7.70 -17.72 16.95
N VAL A 160 8.05 -16.49 17.33
CA VAL A 160 8.11 -15.32 16.42
C VAL A 160 9.27 -15.51 15.45
N ALA A 161 10.45 -15.85 15.95
CA ALA A 161 11.62 -16.13 15.12
C ALA A 161 11.34 -17.28 14.15
N ASN A 162 10.73 -18.37 14.61
CA ASN A 162 10.35 -19.48 13.74
C ASN A 162 9.31 -19.09 12.69
N ALA A 163 8.33 -18.25 13.03
CA ALA A 163 7.34 -17.76 12.07
C ALA A 163 8.00 -16.89 10.98
N LEU A 164 8.87 -15.95 11.36
CA LEU A 164 9.63 -15.10 10.42
C LEU A 164 10.57 -15.95 9.54
N LEU A 165 11.22 -16.96 10.10
CA LEU A 165 12.06 -17.90 9.36
C LEU A 165 11.25 -18.74 8.36
N LEU A 166 10.05 -19.21 8.74
CA LEU A 166 9.16 -19.96 7.86
C LEU A 166 8.67 -19.10 6.69
N LEU A 167 8.30 -17.84 6.96
CA LEU A 167 7.95 -16.86 5.92
C LEU A 167 9.13 -16.62 4.96
N GLY A 168 10.37 -16.70 5.46
CA GLY A 168 11.57 -16.59 4.64
C GLY A 168 11.91 -17.83 3.81
N LYS A 169 11.55 -19.02 4.29
CA LYS A 169 11.83 -20.30 3.61
C LYS A 169 10.82 -20.60 2.50
N SER A 170 9.56 -20.22 2.68
CA SER A 170 8.49 -20.49 1.71
C SER A 170 7.84 -19.20 1.24
N THR A 171 8.13 -18.82 0.00
CA THR A 171 7.54 -17.64 -0.64
C THR A 171 6.01 -17.71 -0.70
N TRP A 172 5.45 -18.91 -0.81
CA TRP A 172 4.00 -19.12 -0.82
C TRP A 172 3.34 -18.77 0.53
N LEU A 173 4.02 -19.03 1.65
CA LEU A 173 3.54 -18.60 2.96
C LEU A 173 3.56 -17.08 3.08
N GLY A 174 4.56 -16.41 2.49
CA GLY A 174 4.58 -14.96 2.35
C GLY A 174 3.35 -14.44 1.60
N VAL A 175 3.05 -15.01 0.42
CA VAL A 175 1.88 -14.64 -0.39
C VAL A 175 0.58 -14.83 0.39
N LEU A 176 0.41 -15.97 1.07
CA LEU A 176 -0.78 -16.22 1.88
C LEU A 176 -0.89 -15.21 3.04
N ALA A 177 0.20 -14.95 3.76
CA ALA A 177 0.22 -14.00 4.86
C ALA A 177 -0.14 -12.59 4.40
N GLY A 178 0.45 -12.12 3.29
CA GLY A 178 0.14 -10.81 2.71
C GLY A 178 -1.31 -10.70 2.26
N THR A 179 -1.86 -11.77 1.68
CA THR A 179 -3.26 -11.83 1.25
C THR A 179 -4.20 -11.67 2.44
N VAL A 180 -3.99 -12.47 3.49
CA VAL A 180 -4.82 -12.44 4.70
C VAL A 180 -4.69 -11.12 5.45
N LEU A 181 -3.46 -10.64 5.67
CA LEU A 181 -3.22 -9.38 6.36
C LEU A 181 -3.87 -8.21 5.61
N THR A 182 -3.74 -8.18 4.29
CA THR A 182 -4.35 -7.11 3.49
C THR A 182 -5.86 -7.23 3.41
N ALA A 183 -6.42 -8.44 3.33
CA ALA A 183 -7.87 -8.65 3.36
C ALA A 183 -8.50 -8.15 4.66
N ILE A 184 -7.84 -8.40 5.81
CA ILE A 184 -8.31 -7.97 7.12
C ILE A 184 -8.17 -6.45 7.29
N THR A 185 -6.99 -5.92 6.95
CA THR A 185 -6.70 -4.48 7.11
C THR A 185 -7.32 -3.62 6.02
N GLN A 186 -7.74 -4.23 4.91
CA GLN A 186 -8.24 -3.59 3.69
C GLN A 186 -7.29 -2.53 3.11
N SER A 187 -5.98 -2.64 3.40
CA SER A 187 -4.97 -1.67 2.98
C SER A 187 -3.65 -2.34 2.60
N SER A 188 -3.45 -2.57 1.29
CA SER A 188 -2.18 -3.11 0.77
C SER A 188 -1.04 -2.13 0.93
N SER A 189 -1.31 -0.83 0.87
CA SER A 189 -0.34 0.23 1.16
C SER A 189 0.20 0.13 2.59
N ALA A 190 -0.66 -0.11 3.57
CA ALA A 190 -0.24 -0.30 4.96
C ALA A 190 0.61 -1.56 5.14
N VAL A 191 0.16 -2.69 4.57
CA VAL A 191 0.90 -3.96 4.62
C VAL A 191 2.25 -3.87 3.91
N SER A 192 2.29 -3.31 2.70
CA SER A 192 3.53 -3.15 1.94
C SER A 192 4.52 -2.23 2.65
N SER A 193 4.04 -1.13 3.23
CA SER A 193 4.88 -0.20 3.98
C SER A 193 5.43 -0.85 5.26
N LEU A 194 4.62 -1.66 5.95
CA LEU A 194 5.08 -2.44 7.10
C LEU A 194 6.17 -3.43 6.70
N VAL A 195 6.00 -4.13 5.58
CA VAL A 195 7.01 -5.06 5.05
C VAL A 195 8.30 -4.34 4.66
N VAL A 196 8.20 -3.15 4.07
CA VAL A 196 9.37 -2.29 3.77
C VAL A 196 10.10 -1.93 5.07
N ALA A 197 9.38 -1.50 6.11
CA ALA A 197 9.96 -1.17 7.41
C ALA A 197 10.68 -2.38 8.03
N MET A 198 10.05 -3.56 8.00
CA MET A 198 10.63 -4.82 8.46
C MET A 198 11.88 -5.21 7.64
N GLY A 199 11.90 -4.94 6.33
CA GLY A 199 13.05 -5.17 5.48
C GLY A 199 14.23 -4.25 5.82
N LEU A 200 13.95 -2.97 6.09
CA LEU A 200 14.96 -1.98 6.50
C LEU A 200 15.61 -2.34 7.84
N SER A 201 14.85 -2.93 8.77
CA SER A 201 15.38 -3.43 10.05
C SER A 201 15.91 -4.87 9.98
N GLN A 202 16.04 -5.45 8.77
CA GLN A 202 16.46 -6.84 8.54
C GLN A 202 15.62 -7.92 9.27
N ALA A 203 14.39 -7.58 9.67
CA ALA A 203 13.45 -8.48 10.35
C ALA A 203 13.02 -9.68 9.52
N ILE A 204 12.91 -9.43 8.22
CA ILE A 204 12.33 -10.35 7.26
C ILE A 204 13.29 -10.48 6.08
N PRO A 205 13.60 -11.71 5.64
CA PRO A 205 14.43 -11.91 4.47
C PRO A 205 13.72 -11.42 3.21
N LEU A 206 14.49 -10.93 2.24
CA LEU A 206 13.99 -10.32 1.00
C LEU A 206 12.95 -11.20 0.27
N LYS A 207 13.17 -12.51 0.20
CA LYS A 207 12.22 -13.45 -0.43
C LYS A 207 10.86 -13.47 0.28
N GLY A 208 10.85 -13.42 1.61
CA GLY A 208 9.64 -13.35 2.41
C GLY A 208 8.93 -12.02 2.22
N ALA A 209 9.69 -10.91 2.20
CA ALA A 209 9.16 -9.57 1.94
C ALA A 209 8.46 -9.48 0.57
N ILE A 210 9.13 -9.95 -0.49
CA ILE A 210 8.55 -10.00 -1.85
C ILE A 210 7.26 -10.84 -1.85
N GLY A 211 7.28 -12.01 -1.19
CA GLY A 211 6.10 -12.86 -1.06
C GLY A 211 4.92 -12.14 -0.42
N ILE A 212 5.13 -11.45 0.71
CA ILE A 212 4.07 -10.70 1.40
C ILE A 212 3.54 -9.55 0.54
N ILE A 213 4.41 -8.81 -0.17
CA ILE A 213 3.98 -7.71 -1.06
C ILE A 213 3.11 -8.25 -2.20
N LEU A 214 3.49 -9.36 -2.82
CA LEU A 214 2.66 -10.00 -3.85
C LEU A 214 1.32 -10.50 -3.29
N GLY A 215 1.34 -11.08 -2.09
CA GLY A 215 0.12 -11.43 -1.36
C GLY A 215 -0.78 -10.23 -1.09
N ALA A 216 -0.20 -9.09 -0.72
CA ALA A 216 -0.94 -7.87 -0.44
C ALA A 216 -1.76 -7.41 -1.66
N ASN A 217 -1.20 -7.54 -2.87
CA ASN A 217 -1.93 -7.23 -4.10
C ASN A 217 -3.16 -8.13 -4.29
N ILE A 218 -3.08 -9.42 -3.94
CA ILE A 218 -4.26 -10.31 -3.97
C ILE A 218 -5.28 -9.90 -2.91
N GLY A 219 -4.82 -9.58 -1.69
CA GLY A 219 -5.70 -9.20 -0.59
C GLY A 219 -6.52 -7.94 -0.87
N THR A 220 -6.00 -6.98 -1.65
CA THR A 220 -6.73 -5.76 -2.07
C THR A 220 -8.04 -6.08 -2.81
N CYS A 221 -8.11 -7.20 -3.51
CA CYS A 221 -9.31 -7.57 -4.28
C CYS A 221 -10.56 -7.76 -3.40
N ILE A 222 -10.39 -8.04 -2.11
CA ILE A 222 -11.50 -8.19 -1.17
C ILE A 222 -12.33 -6.90 -1.06
N THR A 223 -11.70 -5.72 -1.09
CA THR A 223 -12.42 -4.44 -1.01
C THR A 223 -13.33 -4.24 -2.23
N GLY A 224 -12.82 -4.51 -3.43
CA GLY A 224 -13.62 -4.46 -4.66
C GLY A 224 -14.71 -5.53 -4.70
N LEU A 225 -14.45 -6.72 -4.17
CA LEU A 225 -15.44 -7.78 -4.05
C LEU A 225 -16.61 -7.32 -3.18
N ILE A 226 -16.33 -6.86 -1.96
CA ILE A 226 -17.34 -6.34 -1.02
C ILE A 226 -18.14 -5.20 -1.64
N ALA A 227 -17.48 -4.23 -2.29
CA ALA A 227 -18.15 -3.10 -2.93
C ALA A 227 -19.10 -3.52 -4.06
N SER A 228 -18.79 -4.60 -4.78
CA SER A 228 -19.59 -5.08 -5.91
C SER A 228 -20.77 -5.99 -5.54
N LEU A 229 -20.84 -6.50 -4.30
CA LEU A 229 -21.78 -7.57 -3.91
C LEU A 229 -23.27 -7.22 -4.14
N LYS A 230 -23.64 -5.95 -4.02
CA LYS A 230 -25.03 -5.46 -4.14
C LYS A 230 -25.28 -4.68 -5.44
N LEU A 231 -24.37 -4.76 -6.40
CA LEU A 231 -24.43 -3.99 -7.64
C LEU A 231 -24.78 -4.89 -8.83
N SER A 232 -24.92 -4.28 -10.01
CA SER A 232 -25.23 -4.97 -11.26
C SER A 232 -24.23 -6.08 -11.61
N PRO A 233 -24.63 -7.09 -12.40
CA PRO A 233 -23.73 -8.14 -12.88
C PRO A 233 -22.47 -7.57 -13.57
N THR A 234 -22.63 -6.49 -14.35
CA THR A 234 -21.53 -5.80 -15.03
C THR A 234 -20.55 -5.16 -14.04
N ALA A 235 -21.03 -4.56 -12.95
CA ALA A 235 -20.17 -4.05 -11.88
C ALA A 235 -19.42 -5.17 -11.15
N ARG A 236 -20.06 -6.33 -10.98
CA ARG A 236 -19.42 -7.54 -10.42
C ARG A 236 -18.36 -8.13 -11.36
N GLN A 237 -18.56 -8.06 -12.68
CA GLN A 237 -17.55 -8.48 -13.66
C GLN A 237 -16.24 -7.71 -13.50
N ALA A 238 -16.30 -6.40 -13.23
CA ALA A 238 -15.10 -5.58 -13.01
C ALA A 238 -14.31 -6.02 -11.76
N SER A 239 -15.02 -6.34 -10.67
CA SER A 239 -14.39 -6.88 -9.45
C SER A 239 -13.74 -8.26 -9.68
N ILE A 240 -14.43 -9.14 -10.42
CA ILE A 240 -13.88 -10.44 -10.82
C ILE A 240 -12.65 -10.27 -11.72
N ALA A 241 -12.68 -9.32 -12.65
CA ALA A 241 -11.54 -9.02 -13.52
C ALA A 241 -10.31 -8.62 -12.69
N GLN A 242 -10.48 -7.80 -11.64
CA GLN A 242 -9.37 -7.47 -10.74
C GLN A 242 -8.80 -8.70 -10.04
N ILE A 243 -9.68 -9.56 -9.49
CA ILE A 243 -9.25 -10.81 -8.84
C ILE A 243 -8.41 -11.64 -9.80
N ILE A 244 -8.87 -11.80 -11.04
CA ILE A 244 -8.16 -12.56 -12.07
C ILE A 244 -6.82 -11.90 -12.39
N ILE A 245 -6.78 -10.59 -12.60
CA ILE A 245 -5.55 -9.84 -12.91
C ILE A 245 -4.51 -10.00 -11.79
N ASN A 246 -4.90 -9.81 -10.53
CA ASN A 246 -3.95 -9.84 -9.42
C ASN A 246 -3.48 -11.27 -9.12
N ILE A 247 -4.37 -12.26 -9.15
CA ILE A 247 -3.97 -13.66 -8.97
C ILE A 247 -3.08 -14.13 -10.12
N SER A 248 -3.46 -13.87 -11.37
CA SER A 248 -2.66 -14.26 -12.54
C SER A 248 -1.30 -13.56 -12.55
N GLY A 249 -1.27 -12.27 -12.23
CA GLY A 249 -0.04 -11.50 -12.08
C GLY A 249 0.91 -12.14 -11.06
N VAL A 250 0.41 -12.45 -9.86
CA VAL A 250 1.23 -13.13 -8.84
C VAL A 250 1.71 -14.50 -9.32
N MET A 251 0.83 -15.30 -9.93
CA MET A 251 1.19 -16.63 -10.44
C MET A 251 2.28 -16.58 -11.52
N ILE A 252 2.22 -15.58 -12.42
CA ILE A 252 3.21 -15.38 -13.47
C ILE A 252 4.57 -14.98 -12.88
N PHE A 253 4.58 -14.12 -11.86
CA PHE A 253 5.83 -13.63 -11.26
C PHE A 253 6.41 -14.56 -10.19
N LEU A 254 5.63 -15.51 -9.66
CA LEU A 254 6.06 -16.40 -8.58
C LEU A 254 7.36 -17.17 -8.88
N PRO A 255 7.55 -17.77 -10.07
CA PRO A 255 8.81 -18.45 -10.42
C PRO A 255 10.01 -17.51 -10.49
N PHE A 256 9.78 -16.22 -10.73
CA PHE A 256 10.82 -15.20 -10.88
C PHE A 256 11.26 -14.56 -9.56
N ILE A 257 10.60 -14.86 -8.43
CA ILE A 257 10.93 -14.25 -7.14
C ILE A 257 12.35 -14.61 -6.69
N THR A 258 12.76 -15.87 -6.80
CA THR A 258 14.12 -16.29 -6.42
C THR A 258 15.20 -15.65 -7.30
N PRO A 259 15.14 -15.72 -8.64
CA PRO A 259 16.16 -15.08 -9.47
C PRO A 259 16.19 -13.55 -9.27
N PHE A 260 15.04 -12.91 -9.11
CA PHE A 260 14.96 -11.48 -8.80
C PHE A 260 15.60 -11.15 -7.45
N ALA A 261 15.28 -11.89 -6.38
CA ALA A 261 15.86 -11.68 -5.06
C ALA A 261 17.39 -11.89 -5.05
N ASN A 262 17.89 -12.84 -5.83
CA ASN A 262 19.33 -13.08 -5.97
C ASN A 262 20.01 -11.93 -6.73
N LEU A 263 19.39 -11.41 -7.79
CA LEU A 263 19.88 -10.26 -8.54
C LEU A 263 20.01 -9.02 -7.64
N ILE A 264 18.98 -8.70 -6.87
CA ILE A 264 19.00 -7.55 -5.95
C ILE A 264 20.08 -7.70 -4.87
N GLN A 265 20.22 -8.89 -4.28
CA GLN A 265 21.27 -9.15 -3.29
C GLN A 265 22.68 -9.03 -3.88
N ALA A 266 22.87 -9.41 -5.16
CA ALA A 266 24.16 -9.25 -5.84
C ALA A 266 24.49 -7.77 -6.05
N LEU A 267 23.50 -6.94 -6.38
CA LEU A 267 23.67 -5.49 -6.57
C LEU A 267 23.98 -4.76 -5.26
N GLN A 268 23.46 -5.23 -4.11
CA GLN A 268 23.74 -4.64 -2.79
C GLN A 268 25.13 -4.93 -2.22
N ARG A 269 25.87 -5.88 -2.82
CA ARG A 269 27.24 -6.21 -2.39
C ARG A 269 28.31 -5.30 -2.99
N TYR A 270 27.91 -4.36 -3.85
CA TYR A 270 28.72 -3.30 -4.45
C TYR A 270 28.23 -1.94 -3.97
#